data_AF-K1QWG6-F1
#
_entry.id   AF-K1QWG6-F1
#
_cell.length_a   1.000
_cell.length_b   1.000
_cell.length_c   1.000
_cell.angle_alpha   90.00
_cell.angle_beta   90.00
_cell.angle_gamma   90.00
#
_symmetry.space_group_name_H-M   'P 1'
#
loop_
_entity.id
_entity.type
_entity.pdbx_description
1 polymer ?
#
loop_
_entity_poly.entity_id
_entity_poly.type
_entity_poly.pdbx_seq_one_letter_code
_entity_poly.pdbx_strand_id
1 'polypeptide(L)'
;MSKNFYFILIGLVIICGCIGYPDMPEELLLQTLFQKYNKNARPATVRMPVVNIDHSMDLIRINSFSFDTLKTDVWVTMRWHDPRLVWMPNSYFGLTSFSITPDMVWTPDVTLYNGVGEIQKADLSRRIVVNNNGMVLWLFPAQLESTCVTRNENGEHVCRLKFGSWTYNGLQLNLTHSDNQLGMSNYYPNPDWEITSTNSLRNVMKYACCPEPYPDISYQLSFKGAMKG
;
A
#
# COMPACT_ATOMS: atom_id res chain seq x y z
N MET A 1 -78.19 45.19 -6.77
CA MET A 1 -77.85 44.20 -5.73
C MET A 1 -76.71 43.34 -6.27
N SER A 2 -75.46 43.74 -6.00
CA SER A 2 -74.26 43.03 -6.45
C SER A 2 -73.64 42.30 -5.27
N LYS A 3 -73.43 41.00 -5.41
CA LYS A 3 -72.77 40.11 -4.45
C LYS A 3 -71.26 40.34 -4.53
N ASN A 4 -70.60 40.62 -3.41
CA ASN A 4 -69.15 40.53 -3.31
C ASN A 4 -68.78 39.44 -2.30
N PHE A 5 -68.35 38.29 -2.83
CA PHE A 5 -67.67 37.24 -2.10
C PHE A 5 -66.21 37.67 -1.87
N TYR A 6 -65.76 37.71 -0.63
CA TYR A 6 -64.35 37.87 -0.30
C TYR A 6 -63.66 36.51 -0.43
N PHE A 7 -62.79 36.37 -1.44
CA PHE A 7 -61.84 35.26 -1.52
C PHE A 7 -60.57 35.66 -0.76
N ILE A 8 -60.29 34.97 0.35
CA ILE A 8 -59.00 35.04 1.03
C ILE A 8 -58.06 34.08 0.30
N LEU A 9 -57.12 34.61 -0.49
CA LEU A 9 -56.01 33.84 -1.04
C LEU A 9 -54.93 33.72 0.05
N ILE A 10 -54.86 32.57 0.71
CA ILE A 10 -53.69 32.20 1.52
C ILE A 10 -52.63 31.71 0.53
N GLY A 11 -51.63 32.55 0.26
CA GLY A 11 -50.45 32.16 -0.51
C GLY A 11 -49.65 31.11 0.27
N LEU A 12 -49.66 29.87 -0.21
CA LEU A 12 -48.69 28.86 0.19
C LEU A 12 -47.34 29.26 -0.40
N VAL A 13 -46.49 29.88 0.42
CA VAL A 13 -45.06 30.01 0.12
C VAL A 13 -44.49 28.60 0.25
N ILE A 14 -44.40 27.89 -0.88
CA ILE A 14 -43.56 26.71 -0.99
C ILE A 14 -42.13 27.25 -0.92
N ILE A 15 -41.57 27.26 0.29
CA ILE A 15 -40.13 27.32 0.47
C ILE A 15 -39.64 26.00 -0.10
N CYS A 16 -39.37 25.96 -1.40
CA CYS A 16 -38.45 24.99 -1.98
C CYS A 16 -37.04 25.41 -1.54
N GLY A 17 -36.82 25.34 -0.23
CA GLY A 17 -35.49 25.28 0.32
C GLY A 17 -35.02 23.91 -0.09
N CYS A 18 -34.16 23.85 -1.11
CA CYS A 18 -33.22 22.75 -1.20
C CYS A 18 -32.68 22.56 0.23
N ILE A 19 -32.99 21.44 0.86
CA ILE A 19 -32.18 20.94 1.97
C ILE A 19 -30.88 20.53 1.28
N GLY A 20 -30.08 21.51 0.86
CA GLY A 20 -28.79 21.28 0.25
C GLY A 20 -27.95 20.73 1.37
N TYR A 21 -27.58 19.45 1.29
CA TYR A 21 -26.76 18.75 2.26
C TYR A 21 -25.61 19.67 2.74
N PRO A 22 -25.71 20.31 3.92
CA PRO A 22 -24.51 20.72 4.60
C PRO A 22 -23.99 19.45 5.30
N ASP A 23 -22.72 19.42 5.70
CA ASP A 23 -22.24 18.48 6.73
C ASP A 23 -21.74 17.07 6.30
N MET A 24 -21.30 16.87 5.06
CA MET A 24 -20.45 15.70 4.73
C MET A 24 -19.14 16.11 4.01
N PRO A 25 -18.16 16.67 4.75
CA PRO A 25 -16.88 17.13 4.18
C PRO A 25 -16.13 16.04 3.41
N GLU A 26 -16.11 14.81 3.93
CA GLU A 26 -15.42 13.68 3.32
C GLU A 26 -16.11 13.22 2.04
N GLU A 27 -17.44 13.13 2.02
CA GLU A 27 -18.22 12.78 0.82
C GLU A 27 -17.99 13.81 -0.30
N LEU A 28 -18.05 15.11 0.02
CA LEU A 28 -17.77 16.19 -0.93
C LEU A 28 -16.34 16.10 -1.48
N LEU A 29 -15.36 15.82 -0.61
CA LEU A 29 -13.97 15.65 -1.03
C LEU A 29 -13.81 14.44 -1.95
N LEU A 30 -14.37 13.29 -1.60
CA LEU A 30 -14.31 12.07 -2.40
C LEU A 30 -14.95 12.29 -3.78
N GLN A 31 -16.13 12.89 -3.85
CA GLN A 31 -16.76 13.24 -5.12
C GLN A 31 -15.87 14.15 -5.96
N THR A 32 -15.23 15.14 -5.34
CA THR A 32 -14.35 16.10 -6.04
C THR A 32 -13.07 15.44 -6.57
N LEU A 33 -12.37 14.66 -5.73
CA LEU A 33 -11.11 14.02 -6.11
C LEU A 33 -11.31 12.90 -7.14
N PHE A 34 -12.39 12.12 -7.00
CA PHE A 34 -12.60 10.91 -7.80
C PHE A 34 -13.45 11.11 -9.06
N GLN A 35 -14.06 12.28 -9.28
CA GLN A 35 -14.92 12.54 -10.46
C GLN A 35 -14.25 12.19 -11.81
N LYS A 36 -12.95 12.44 -11.93
CA LYS A 36 -12.15 12.18 -13.15
C LYS A 36 -10.93 11.31 -12.88
N TYR A 37 -10.91 10.64 -11.73
CA TYR A 37 -9.77 9.82 -11.36
C TYR A 37 -9.76 8.53 -12.16
N ASN A 38 -8.67 8.27 -12.87
CA ASN A 38 -8.47 7.02 -13.59
C ASN A 38 -7.43 6.17 -12.85
N LYS A 39 -7.91 5.13 -12.17
CA LYS A 39 -7.07 4.18 -11.41
C LYS A 39 -6.14 3.34 -12.26
N ASN A 40 -6.42 3.19 -13.55
CA ASN A 40 -5.55 2.43 -14.46
C ASN A 40 -4.34 3.27 -14.93
N ALA A 41 -4.38 4.59 -14.73
CA ALA A 41 -3.28 5.47 -15.05
C ALA A 41 -2.38 5.68 -13.83
N ARG A 42 -1.10 5.32 -13.97
CA ARG A 42 -0.05 5.56 -12.97
C ARG A 42 0.01 7.07 -12.62
N PRO A 43 0.18 7.44 -11.34
CA PRO A 43 0.21 8.83 -10.88
C PRO A 43 1.50 9.59 -11.26
N ALA A 44 1.82 9.62 -12.55
CA ALA A 44 2.97 10.27 -13.11
C ALA A 44 2.60 11.61 -13.76
N THR A 45 3.52 12.56 -13.73
CA THR A 45 3.39 13.83 -14.46
C THR A 45 4.60 14.05 -15.34
N VAL A 46 4.55 15.04 -16.24
CA VAL A 46 5.72 15.42 -17.05
C VAL A 46 6.93 15.80 -16.17
N ARG A 47 6.69 16.40 -14.99
CA ARG A 47 7.74 16.81 -14.05
C ARG A 47 8.17 15.68 -13.11
N MET A 48 7.30 14.71 -12.85
CA MET A 48 7.55 13.55 -12.01
C MET A 48 7.17 12.28 -12.79
N PRO A 49 7.98 11.90 -13.80
CA PRO A 49 7.66 10.81 -14.70
C PRO A 49 7.81 9.43 -14.04
N VAL A 50 8.53 9.34 -12.92
CA VAL A 50 8.76 8.11 -12.15
C VAL A 50 7.93 8.18 -10.86
N VAL A 51 7.20 7.11 -10.54
CA VAL A 51 6.50 6.99 -9.26
C VAL A 51 7.43 6.27 -8.28
N ASN A 52 7.78 6.96 -7.18
CA ASN A 52 8.57 6.37 -6.11
C ASN A 52 7.65 5.65 -5.12
N ILE A 53 7.95 4.39 -4.84
CA ILE A 53 7.25 3.58 -3.85
C ILE A 53 8.24 3.32 -2.69
N ASP A 54 7.96 3.90 -1.52
CA ASP A 54 8.63 3.53 -0.28
C ASP A 54 7.97 2.25 0.24
N HIS A 55 8.73 1.16 0.19
CA HIS A 55 8.30 -0.18 0.57
C HIS A 55 9.06 -0.58 1.84
N SER A 56 8.31 -1.00 2.85
CA SER A 56 8.85 -1.61 4.06
C SER A 56 8.12 -2.91 4.39
N MET A 57 8.80 -3.76 5.15
CA MET A 57 8.26 -5.02 5.63
C MET A 57 8.59 -5.15 7.10
N ASP A 58 7.63 -5.61 7.90
CA ASP A 58 7.81 -5.97 9.30
C ASP A 58 7.56 -7.48 9.44
N LEU A 59 8.52 -8.19 10.01
CA LEU A 59 8.37 -9.61 10.33
C LEU A 59 7.51 -9.76 11.58
N ILE A 60 6.41 -10.50 11.46
CA ILE A 60 5.53 -10.82 12.59
C ILE A 60 5.88 -12.20 13.16
N ARG A 61 6.05 -13.20 12.29
CA ARG A 61 6.35 -14.57 12.72
C ARG A 61 7.05 -15.37 11.63
N ILE A 62 7.97 -16.25 12.02
CA ILE A 62 8.36 -17.41 11.22
C ILE A 62 7.38 -18.54 11.51
N ASN A 63 6.56 -18.92 10.54
CA ASN A 63 5.56 -19.98 10.72
C ASN A 63 6.21 -21.36 10.61
N SER A 64 7.05 -21.55 9.60
CA SER A 64 7.79 -22.79 9.40
C SER A 64 8.97 -22.56 8.46
N PHE A 65 9.96 -23.43 8.58
CA PHE A 65 11.01 -23.60 7.59
C PHE A 65 11.20 -25.09 7.35
N SER A 66 10.93 -25.54 6.13
CA SER A 66 11.01 -26.95 5.75
C SER A 66 11.25 -27.07 4.24
N PHE A 67 12.06 -28.05 3.83
CA PHE A 67 12.40 -28.29 2.42
C PHE A 67 12.81 -27.00 1.69
N ASP A 68 13.72 -26.22 2.30
CA ASP A 68 14.21 -24.94 1.78
C ASP A 68 13.11 -23.91 1.46
N THR A 69 11.94 -24.04 2.11
CA THR A 69 10.83 -23.09 1.99
C THR A 69 10.62 -22.40 3.33
N LEU A 70 10.78 -21.08 3.32
CA LEU A 70 10.49 -20.22 4.46
C LEU A 70 9.06 -19.69 4.35
N LYS A 71 8.26 -19.95 5.38
CA LYS A 71 6.91 -19.41 5.54
C LYS A 71 6.88 -18.37 6.66
N THR A 72 6.48 -17.15 6.34
CA THR A 72 6.43 -16.03 7.29
C THR A 72 5.09 -15.32 7.26
N ASP A 73 4.67 -14.80 8.41
CA ASP A 73 3.65 -13.75 8.49
C ASP A 73 4.37 -12.41 8.60
N VAL A 74 3.97 -11.46 7.75
CA VAL A 74 4.57 -10.12 7.68
C VAL A 74 3.49 -9.05 7.59
N TRP A 75 3.84 -7.82 7.95
CA TRP A 75 3.12 -6.64 7.49
C TRP A 75 3.92 -5.97 6.37
N VAL A 76 3.25 -5.63 5.28
CA VAL A 76 3.84 -4.90 4.16
C VAL A 76 3.28 -3.49 4.18
N THR A 77 4.16 -2.50 4.12
CA THR A 77 3.79 -1.09 3.98
C THR A 77 4.27 -0.58 2.65
N MET A 78 3.37 0.04 1.89
CA MET A 78 3.70 0.80 0.69
C MET A 78 3.25 2.25 0.85
N ARG A 79 4.14 3.17 0.53
CA ARG A 79 3.84 4.61 0.48
C ARG A 79 4.22 5.18 -0.86
N TRP A 80 3.34 5.96 -1.44
CA TRP A 80 3.59 6.68 -2.69
C TRP A 80 2.87 8.02 -2.68
N HIS A 81 3.23 8.87 -3.62
CA HIS A 81 2.58 10.16 -3.81
C HIS A 81 1.71 10.12 -5.07
N ASP A 82 0.43 10.50 -4.94
CA ASP A 82 -0.48 10.75 -6.07
C ASP A 82 -0.83 12.24 -6.15
N PRO A 83 -0.29 12.98 -7.13
CA PRO A 83 -0.52 14.43 -7.25
C PRO A 83 -1.97 14.78 -7.58
N ARG A 84 -2.81 13.80 -7.94
CA ARG A 84 -4.25 14.00 -8.21
C ARG A 84 -5.08 13.98 -6.91
N LEU A 85 -4.49 13.52 -5.80
CA LEU A 85 -5.16 13.37 -4.50
C LEU A 85 -4.69 14.43 -3.49
N VAL A 86 -4.54 15.67 -3.94
CA VAL A 86 -4.07 16.79 -3.11
C VAL A 86 -5.24 17.76 -2.86
N TRP A 87 -5.39 18.22 -1.62
CA TRP A 87 -6.38 19.24 -1.27
C TRP A 87 -5.89 20.15 -0.14
N MET A 88 -6.54 21.30 0.00
CA MET A 88 -6.33 22.19 1.14
C MET A 88 -7.31 21.83 2.26
N PRO A 89 -6.84 21.46 3.47
CA PRO A 89 -7.73 21.11 4.58
C PRO A 89 -8.76 22.20 4.90
N ASN A 90 -8.38 23.47 4.80
CA ASN A 90 -9.28 24.61 5.04
C ASN A 90 -10.48 24.66 4.06
N SER A 91 -10.36 24.09 2.86
CA SER A 91 -11.47 23.98 1.91
C SER A 91 -12.45 22.85 2.24
N TYR A 92 -12.05 21.93 3.13
CA TYR A 92 -12.81 20.74 3.51
C TYR A 92 -12.83 20.58 5.03
N PHE A 93 -13.18 21.65 5.75
CA PHE A 93 -13.46 21.63 7.20
C PHE A 93 -12.32 21.06 8.07
N GLY A 94 -11.07 21.28 7.65
CA GLY A 94 -9.88 20.79 8.37
C GLY A 94 -9.55 19.32 8.13
N LEU A 95 -10.22 18.63 7.19
CA LEU A 95 -9.93 17.24 6.87
C LEU A 95 -8.50 17.09 6.32
N THR A 96 -7.67 16.32 7.01
CA THR A 96 -6.24 16.11 6.66
C THR A 96 -5.98 14.74 6.03
N SER A 97 -6.87 13.79 6.24
CA SER A 97 -6.77 12.44 5.68
C SER A 97 -8.14 11.78 5.58
N PHE A 98 -8.30 10.85 4.64
CA PHE A 98 -9.45 9.97 4.56
C PHE A 98 -9.00 8.53 4.23
N SER A 99 -9.91 7.57 4.37
CA SER A 99 -9.64 6.16 4.03
C SER A 99 -10.52 5.69 2.89
N ILE A 100 -9.96 4.97 1.92
CA ILE A 100 -10.68 4.40 0.77
C ILE A 100 -10.35 2.92 0.58
N THR A 101 -11.09 2.24 -0.28
CA THR A 101 -10.77 0.88 -0.69
C THR A 101 -9.76 0.89 -1.85
N PRO A 102 -8.92 -0.16 -1.99
CA PRO A 102 -7.90 -0.24 -3.04
C PRO A 102 -8.43 -0.16 -4.48
N ASP A 103 -9.70 -0.49 -4.71
CA ASP A 103 -10.33 -0.43 -6.03
C ASP A 103 -10.70 0.99 -6.49
N MET A 104 -10.59 2.00 -5.62
CA MET A 104 -10.86 3.41 -5.96
C MET A 104 -9.61 4.14 -6.49
N VAL A 105 -8.41 3.64 -6.18
CA VAL A 105 -7.14 4.34 -6.40
C VAL A 105 -6.18 3.48 -7.24
N TRP A 106 -5.24 4.10 -7.94
CA TRP A 106 -4.12 3.35 -8.54
C TRP A 106 -3.31 2.70 -7.43
N THR A 107 -2.96 1.42 -7.62
CA THR A 107 -2.09 0.66 -6.72
C THR A 107 -0.91 0.08 -7.52
N PRO A 108 0.31 0.04 -6.94
CA PRO A 108 1.46 -0.53 -7.61
C PRO A 108 1.37 -2.07 -7.63
N ASP A 109 1.95 -2.70 -8.65
CA ASP A 109 1.99 -4.15 -8.86
C ASP A 109 3.25 -4.79 -8.26
N VAL A 110 3.58 -4.41 -7.02
CA VAL A 110 4.74 -4.96 -6.30
C VAL A 110 4.46 -6.41 -5.89
N THR A 111 5.34 -7.32 -6.31
CA THR A 111 5.18 -8.77 -6.16
C THR A 111 6.46 -9.40 -5.59
N LEU A 112 6.30 -10.49 -4.84
CA LEU A 112 7.41 -11.33 -4.38
C LEU A 112 7.90 -12.24 -5.54
N TYR A 113 9.08 -11.99 -6.07
CA TYR A 113 9.64 -12.71 -7.22
C TYR A 113 10.05 -14.15 -6.92
N ASN A 114 10.59 -14.40 -5.74
CA ASN A 114 11.04 -15.73 -5.33
C ASN A 114 10.02 -16.43 -4.42
N GLY A 115 8.75 -16.11 -4.62
CA GLY A 115 7.64 -16.79 -3.96
C GLY A 115 7.47 -18.21 -4.50
N VAL A 116 7.16 -19.16 -3.62
CA VAL A 116 6.81 -20.55 -3.98
C VAL A 116 5.44 -20.93 -3.43
N GLY A 117 4.82 -21.93 -4.05
CA GLY A 117 3.46 -22.37 -3.72
C GLY A 117 2.38 -21.64 -4.51
N GLU A 118 1.13 -22.10 -4.37
CA GLU A 118 0.02 -21.67 -5.22
C GLU A 118 -0.48 -20.23 -4.93
N ILE A 119 -0.35 -19.69 -3.71
CA ILE A 119 -0.90 -18.36 -3.38
C ILE A 119 -0.07 -17.66 -2.28
N GLN A 120 0.54 -16.51 -2.61
CA GLN A 120 0.93 -15.52 -1.60
C GLN A 120 -0.35 -14.92 -1.00
N LYS A 121 -0.63 -15.18 0.27
CA LYS A 121 -1.89 -14.74 0.91
C LYS A 121 -1.72 -13.33 1.48
N ALA A 122 -1.73 -12.34 0.60
CA ALA A 122 -1.77 -10.93 0.97
C ALA A 122 -3.22 -10.45 1.09
N ASP A 123 -3.56 -9.79 2.20
CA ASP A 123 -4.87 -9.18 2.41
C ASP A 123 -4.93 -7.80 1.72
N LEU A 124 -4.95 -7.81 0.39
CA LEU A 124 -5.05 -6.61 -0.43
C LEU A 124 -6.44 -5.95 -0.38
N SER A 125 -7.34 -6.39 0.50
CA SER A 125 -8.64 -5.74 0.73
C SER A 125 -8.57 -4.59 1.75
N ARG A 126 -7.43 -4.46 2.46
CA ARG A 126 -7.24 -3.42 3.48
C ARG A 126 -7.36 -2.03 2.90
N ARG A 127 -8.04 -1.16 3.66
CA ARG A 127 -8.22 0.24 3.30
C ARG A 127 -6.88 0.97 3.17
N ILE A 128 -6.87 1.95 2.30
CA ILE A 128 -5.75 2.84 2.01
C ILE A 128 -6.04 4.19 2.67
N VAL A 129 -5.03 4.75 3.33
CA VAL A 129 -5.11 6.10 3.90
C VAL A 129 -4.50 7.08 2.89
N VAL A 130 -5.22 8.15 2.59
CA VAL A 130 -4.76 9.24 1.72
C VAL A 130 -4.68 10.51 2.57
N ASN A 131 -3.53 11.17 2.53
CA ASN A 131 -3.28 12.44 3.21
C ASN A 131 -3.45 13.63 2.26
N ASN A 132 -3.73 14.81 2.81
CA ASN A 132 -4.02 16.02 2.06
C ASN A 132 -2.90 16.51 1.14
N ASN A 133 -1.67 16.08 1.42
CA ASN A 133 -0.50 16.35 0.59
C ASN A 133 -0.32 15.36 -0.57
N GLY A 134 -1.27 14.46 -0.83
CA GLY A 134 -1.18 13.45 -1.88
C GLY A 134 -0.41 12.19 -1.48
N MET A 135 0.08 12.09 -0.25
CA MET A 135 0.71 10.86 0.23
C MET A 135 -0.34 9.78 0.48
N VAL A 136 -0.10 8.62 -0.08
CA VAL A 136 -0.94 7.43 0.01
C VAL A 136 -0.19 6.36 0.80
N LEU A 137 -0.85 5.77 1.79
CA LEU A 137 -0.33 4.72 2.66
C LEU A 137 -1.20 3.48 2.54
N TRP A 138 -0.59 2.36 2.18
CA TRP A 138 -1.23 1.05 2.18
C TRP A 138 -0.45 0.08 3.06
N LEU A 139 -1.08 -0.34 4.16
CA LEU A 139 -0.55 -1.30 5.11
C LEU A 139 -1.45 -2.53 5.13
N PHE A 140 -0.89 -3.71 4.85
CA PHE A 140 -1.65 -4.96 4.86
C PHE A 140 -0.82 -6.14 5.38
N PRO A 141 -1.46 -7.11 6.06
CA PRO A 141 -0.81 -8.35 6.41
C PRO A 141 -0.67 -9.26 5.19
N ALA A 142 0.43 -10.01 5.15
CA ALA A 142 0.65 -11.05 4.15
C ALA A 142 1.29 -12.29 4.80
N GLN A 143 0.86 -13.46 4.34
CA GLN A 143 1.56 -14.71 4.57
C GLN A 143 2.35 -15.05 3.32
N LEU A 144 3.67 -15.11 3.47
CA LEU A 144 4.61 -15.28 2.38
C LEU A 144 5.30 -16.63 2.47
N GLU A 145 5.45 -17.27 1.31
CA GLU A 145 6.21 -18.52 1.15
C GLU A 145 7.30 -18.27 0.12
N SER A 146 8.57 -18.46 0.50
CA SER A 146 9.73 -18.13 -0.34
C SER A 146 10.80 -19.24 -0.31
N THR A 147 11.45 -19.46 -1.45
CA THR A 147 12.60 -20.38 -1.52
C THR A 147 13.81 -19.81 -0.82
N CYS A 148 14.49 -20.65 -0.06
CA CYS A 148 15.67 -20.32 0.72
C CYS A 148 16.64 -21.51 0.81
N VAL A 149 17.53 -21.58 -0.18
CA VAL A 149 18.56 -22.63 -0.31
C VAL A 149 19.95 -22.19 0.17
N THR A 150 20.12 -20.91 0.51
CA THR A 150 21.44 -20.33 0.82
C THR A 150 21.78 -20.53 2.29
N ARG A 151 23.04 -20.89 2.57
CA ARG A 151 23.65 -20.87 3.91
C ARG A 151 24.87 -19.96 3.95
N ASN A 152 25.15 -19.36 5.12
CA ASN A 152 26.39 -18.63 5.35
C ASN A 152 27.52 -19.57 5.84
N GLU A 153 28.72 -19.03 6.03
CA GLU A 153 29.91 -19.76 6.50
C GLU A 153 29.69 -20.41 7.88
N ASN A 154 28.82 -19.83 8.70
CA ASN A 154 28.44 -20.36 10.02
C ASN A 154 27.36 -21.47 9.94
N GLY A 155 26.92 -21.84 8.74
CA GLY A 155 25.88 -22.85 8.51
C GLY A 155 24.45 -22.35 8.72
N GLU A 156 24.25 -21.06 9.00
CA GLU A 156 22.93 -20.44 9.21
C GLU A 156 22.19 -20.31 7.87
N HIS A 157 20.86 -20.42 7.92
CA HIS A 157 20.00 -20.18 6.77
C HIS A 157 19.98 -18.69 6.43
N VAL A 158 20.11 -18.35 5.15
CA VAL A 158 20.08 -16.97 4.65
C VAL A 158 18.96 -16.86 3.61
N CYS A 159 17.78 -16.45 4.06
CA CYS A 159 16.62 -16.31 3.19
C CYS A 159 16.48 -14.88 2.71
N ARG A 160 16.09 -14.71 1.45
CA ARG A 160 15.82 -13.38 0.86
C ARG A 160 14.39 -13.34 0.38
N LEU A 161 13.64 -12.31 0.74
CA LEU A 161 12.32 -12.03 0.18
C LEU A 161 12.47 -10.86 -0.80
N LYS A 162 12.38 -11.16 -2.10
CA LYS A 162 12.68 -10.22 -3.18
C LYS A 162 11.40 -9.63 -3.76
N PHE A 163 11.17 -8.34 -3.52
CA PHE A 163 10.02 -7.59 -4.02
C PHE A 163 10.40 -6.69 -5.20
N GLY A 164 9.56 -6.65 -6.23
CA GLY A 164 9.70 -5.74 -7.36
C GLY A 164 8.38 -5.55 -8.10
N SER A 165 8.31 -4.52 -8.94
CA SER A 165 7.15 -4.31 -9.82
C SER A 165 7.14 -5.32 -10.97
N TRP A 166 6.00 -5.93 -11.22
CA TRP A 166 5.87 -6.95 -12.26
C TRP A 166 5.92 -6.37 -13.68
N THR A 167 5.24 -5.26 -13.92
CA THR A 167 5.03 -4.68 -15.26
C THR A 167 5.77 -3.37 -15.49
N TYR A 168 6.11 -2.62 -14.44
CA TYR A 168 6.82 -1.34 -14.59
C TYR A 168 8.33 -1.52 -14.44
N ASN A 169 9.07 -0.95 -15.39
CA ASN A 169 10.52 -0.83 -15.26
C ASN A 169 10.91 0.38 -14.39
N GLY A 170 12.21 0.52 -14.12
CA GLY A 170 12.79 1.58 -13.29
C GLY A 170 12.64 3.01 -13.80
N LEU A 171 12.26 3.19 -15.07
CA LEU A 171 11.94 4.49 -15.66
C LEU A 171 10.48 4.88 -15.42
N GLN A 172 9.65 3.97 -14.91
CA GLN A 172 8.24 4.18 -14.62
C GLN A 172 7.98 4.07 -13.11
N LEU A 173 8.50 3.04 -12.46
CA LEU A 173 8.31 2.82 -11.03
C LEU A 173 9.67 2.59 -10.38
N ASN A 174 9.96 3.38 -9.36
CA ASN A 174 11.18 3.25 -8.58
C ASN A 174 10.83 2.76 -7.17
N LEU A 175 11.27 1.54 -6.84
CA LEU A 175 11.11 0.97 -5.52
C LEU A 175 12.26 1.45 -4.62
N THR A 176 11.92 1.97 -3.44
CA THR A 176 12.86 2.48 -2.43
C THR A 176 12.48 1.94 -1.05
N HIS A 177 13.41 1.92 -0.11
CA HIS A 177 13.13 1.70 1.31
C HIS A 177 13.85 2.76 2.13
N SER A 178 13.21 3.20 3.20
CA SER A 178 13.83 4.13 4.16
C SER A 178 14.73 3.41 5.18
N ASP A 179 14.41 2.15 5.48
CA ASP A 179 15.11 1.35 6.49
C ASP A 179 16.04 0.32 5.85
N ASN A 180 17.30 0.32 6.30
CA ASN A 180 18.33 -0.66 5.88
C ASN A 180 18.15 -2.05 6.53
N GLN A 181 17.03 -2.28 7.23
CA GLN A 181 16.74 -3.53 7.91
C GLN A 181 15.28 -3.96 7.69
N LEU A 182 15.04 -5.26 7.85
CA LEU A 182 13.69 -5.81 8.03
C LEU A 182 13.15 -5.34 9.38
N GLY A 183 11.93 -4.80 9.41
CA GLY A 183 11.28 -4.38 10.65
C GLY A 183 11.03 -5.57 11.58
N MET A 184 11.42 -5.43 12.85
CA MET A 184 11.36 -6.50 13.86
C MET A 184 10.57 -6.09 15.11
N SER A 185 10.03 -4.88 15.15
CA SER A 185 9.38 -4.33 16.35
C SER A 185 8.15 -5.14 16.80
N ASN A 186 7.50 -5.84 15.87
CA ASN A 186 6.30 -6.64 16.10
C ASN A 186 6.57 -8.15 16.01
N TYR A 187 7.84 -8.58 16.03
CA TYR A 187 8.21 -9.98 15.88
C TYR A 187 7.87 -10.79 17.14
N TYR A 188 7.16 -11.90 16.94
CA TYR A 188 6.95 -12.92 17.96
C TYR A 188 8.03 -14.01 17.83
N PRO A 189 8.91 -14.18 18.84
CA PRO A 189 9.98 -15.18 18.79
C PRO A 189 9.48 -16.59 18.48
N ASN A 190 10.17 -17.27 17.56
CA ASN A 190 9.92 -18.66 17.22
C ASN A 190 10.74 -19.58 18.15
N PRO A 191 10.15 -20.65 18.72
CA PRO A 191 10.86 -21.55 19.63
C PRO A 191 11.87 -22.49 18.95
N ASP A 192 11.71 -22.75 17.65
CA ASP A 192 12.56 -23.64 16.86
C ASP A 192 13.66 -22.87 16.10
N TRP A 193 13.49 -21.56 15.88
CA TRP A 193 14.38 -20.76 15.04
C TRP A 193 14.81 -19.45 15.72
N GLU A 194 16.13 -19.26 15.83
CA GLU A 194 16.75 -18.04 16.32
C GLU A 194 17.19 -17.15 15.14
N ILE A 195 16.69 -15.91 15.09
CA ILE A 195 17.10 -14.92 14.09
C ILE A 195 18.44 -14.33 14.50
N THR A 196 19.43 -14.41 13.62
CA THR A 196 20.81 -13.96 13.89
C THR A 196 21.09 -12.59 13.29
N SER A 197 20.49 -12.28 12.15
CA SER A 197 20.61 -10.95 11.52
C SER A 197 19.50 -10.69 10.52
N THR A 198 19.21 -9.40 10.31
CA THR A 198 18.37 -8.93 9.22
C THR A 198 19.07 -7.85 8.41
N ASN A 199 18.68 -7.71 7.15
CA ASN A 199 19.18 -6.66 6.27
C ASN A 199 18.13 -6.35 5.19
N SER A 200 18.16 -5.16 4.61
CA SER A 200 17.42 -4.84 3.39
C SER A 200 18.40 -4.29 2.35
N LEU A 201 18.23 -4.74 1.11
CA LEU A 201 19.12 -4.36 0.00
C LEU A 201 18.27 -3.95 -1.19
N ARG A 202 18.58 -2.78 -1.76
CA ARG A 202 17.97 -2.32 -3.00
C ARG A 202 18.88 -2.71 -4.15
N ASN A 203 18.35 -3.43 -5.12
CA ASN A 203 19.07 -3.82 -6.33
C ASN A 203 18.46 -3.18 -7.57
N VAL A 204 19.23 -3.12 -8.65
CA VAL A 204 18.77 -2.72 -9.97
C VAL A 204 19.23 -3.77 -10.95
N MET A 205 18.30 -4.56 -11.47
CA MET A 205 18.58 -5.72 -12.31
C MET A 205 18.14 -5.46 -13.74
N LYS A 206 18.86 -6.00 -14.73
CA LYS A 206 18.36 -6.12 -16.10
C LYS A 206 18.01 -7.59 -16.35
N TYR A 207 16.80 -7.83 -16.84
CA TYR A 207 16.33 -9.19 -17.15
C TYR A 207 16.49 -9.47 -18.64
N ALA A 208 16.68 -10.74 -19.00
CA ALA A 208 16.93 -11.13 -20.40
C ALA A 208 15.78 -10.75 -21.36
N CYS A 209 14.55 -10.61 -20.85
CA CYS A 209 13.41 -10.21 -21.67
C CYS A 209 13.48 -8.77 -22.20
N CYS A 210 14.17 -7.89 -21.47
CA CYS A 210 13.82 -6.48 -21.47
C CYS A 210 15.07 -5.59 -21.33
N PRO A 211 15.25 -4.56 -22.17
CA PRO A 211 16.45 -3.72 -22.14
C PRO A 211 16.52 -2.77 -20.94
N GLU A 212 15.37 -2.43 -20.34
CA GLU A 212 15.27 -1.51 -19.22
C GLU A 212 15.69 -2.15 -17.88
N PRO A 213 16.22 -1.35 -16.94
CA PRO A 213 16.50 -1.81 -15.59
C PRO A 213 15.22 -1.91 -14.74
N TYR A 214 15.18 -2.88 -13.83
CA TYR A 214 14.09 -3.15 -12.90
C TYR A 214 14.62 -3.05 -11.46
N PRO A 215 14.15 -2.08 -10.67
CA PRO A 215 14.51 -1.98 -9.26
C PRO A 215 13.78 -3.03 -8.43
N ASP A 216 14.47 -3.61 -7.47
CA ASP A 216 13.90 -4.54 -6.49
C ASP A 216 14.45 -4.26 -5.09
N ILE A 217 13.73 -4.73 -4.07
CA ILE A 217 14.18 -4.73 -2.68
C ILE A 217 14.19 -6.17 -2.17
N SER A 218 15.33 -6.59 -1.66
CA SER A 218 15.53 -7.90 -1.06
C SER A 218 15.67 -7.76 0.46
N TYR A 219 14.69 -8.27 1.22
CA TYR A 219 14.80 -8.38 2.67
C TYR A 219 15.49 -9.70 3.01
N GLN A 220 16.67 -9.62 3.62
CA GLN A 220 17.44 -10.77 4.05
C GLN A 220 17.14 -11.08 5.52
N LEU A 221 16.85 -12.35 5.79
CA LEU A 221 16.65 -12.92 7.11
C LEU A 221 17.65 -14.06 7.29
N SER A 222 18.57 -13.91 8.25
CA SER A 222 19.50 -14.98 8.63
C SER A 222 19.03 -15.61 9.95
N PHE A 223 18.98 -16.94 10.01
CA PHE A 223 18.53 -17.66 11.21
C PHE A 223 19.12 -19.07 11.29
N LYS A 224 19.09 -19.65 12.48
CA LYS A 224 19.56 -21.00 12.78
C LYS A 224 18.59 -21.72 13.72
N GLY A 225 18.75 -23.03 13.86
CA GLY A 225 17.97 -23.80 14.83
C GLY A 225 18.24 -23.30 16.25
N ALA A 226 17.18 -23.07 17.02
CA ALA A 226 17.29 -22.67 18.42
C ALA A 226 17.89 -23.81 19.25
N MET A 227 18.82 -23.49 20.16
CA MET A 227 19.34 -24.49 21.10
C MET A 227 18.23 -24.86 22.09
N LYS A 228 17.84 -26.13 22.10
CA LYS A 228 16.96 -26.68 23.15
C LYS A 228 17.82 -26.85 24.40
N GLY A 229 17.56 -26.00 25.41
CA GLY A 229 18.14 -26.12 26.74
C GLY A 229 17.68 -27.37 27.48
#